data_AF-A0A2V9F9I6-F1
#
_entry.id   AF-A0A2V9F9I6-F1
#
_cell.length_a   1.000
_cell.length_b   1.000
_cell.length_c   1.000
_cell.angle_alpha   90.00
_cell.angle_beta   90.00
_cell.angle_gamma   90.00
#
_symmetry.space_group_name_H-M   'P 1'
#
loop_
_entity.id
_entity.type
_entity.pdbx_description
1 polymer ?
#
loop_
_entity_poly.entity_id
_entity_poly.type
_entity_poly.pdbx_seq_one_letter_code
_entity_poly.pdbx_strand_id
1 'polypeptide(L)'
;MPEAPKKQAAGRGWWPSVETEVEAKGAAHQGAGAAVFVASVTALFSVLAIFNIRILPGFSPLSLVDAGLFAIIAWRVYRMSRAWALVGLLGYVGERAYSIYAHGAAATAGWVVGVIILLGFVNGVRGTFAYRKLSAPGSVAV
;
A
#
# COMPACT_ATOMS: atom_id res chain seq x y z
N MET A 1 -17.57 -6.00 36.47
CA MET A 1 -17.18 -5.33 35.21
C MET A 1 -17.06 -6.43 34.16
N PRO A 2 -17.96 -6.55 33.17
CA PRO A 2 -17.77 -7.56 32.15
C PRO A 2 -16.70 -7.05 31.19
N GLU A 3 -15.48 -7.57 31.33
CA GLU A 3 -14.48 -7.42 30.28
C GLU A 3 -15.02 -8.10 29.03
N ALA A 4 -15.25 -7.31 27.97
CA ALA A 4 -15.67 -7.84 26.68
C ALA A 4 -14.67 -8.90 26.21
N PRO A 5 -15.13 -10.03 25.66
CA PRO A 5 -14.23 -11.08 25.20
C PRO A 5 -13.33 -10.51 24.10
N LYS A 6 -12.05 -10.29 24.42
CA LYS A 6 -10.99 -10.07 23.43
C LYS A 6 -10.90 -11.32 22.59
N LYS A 7 -11.65 -11.37 21.48
CA LYS A 7 -11.59 -12.44 20.49
C LYS A 7 -10.28 -12.30 19.71
N GLN A 8 -9.19 -12.66 20.39
CA GLN A 8 -7.85 -12.71 19.83
C GLN A 8 -7.74 -13.92 18.90
N ALA A 9 -7.15 -13.66 17.74
CA ALA A 9 -6.45 -14.59 16.87
C ALA A 9 -7.26 -15.77 16.31
N ALA A 10 -7.79 -15.60 15.10
CA ALA A 10 -7.95 -16.71 14.16
C ALA A 10 -7.54 -16.33 12.73
N GLY A 11 -6.41 -15.63 12.58
CA GLY A 11 -5.67 -15.66 11.32
C GLY A 11 -5.13 -17.08 11.11
N ARG A 12 -5.88 -17.93 10.40
CA ARG A 12 -5.52 -19.33 10.11
C ARG A 12 -4.35 -19.50 9.12
N GLY A 13 -3.42 -18.54 9.04
CA GLY A 13 -2.24 -18.61 8.16
C GLY A 13 -1.29 -17.42 8.28
N TRP A 14 -0.23 -17.39 7.46
CA TRP A 14 0.80 -16.33 7.40
C TRP A 14 0.27 -14.92 7.05
N TRP A 15 -1.04 -14.78 6.80
CA TRP A 15 -1.68 -13.56 6.34
C TRP A 15 -2.53 -12.90 7.46
N PRO A 16 -2.43 -11.58 7.68
CA PRO A 16 -3.19 -10.87 8.71
C PRO A 16 -4.71 -10.99 8.54
N SER A 17 -5.41 -11.21 9.66
CA SER A 17 -6.88 -11.26 9.71
C SER A 17 -7.50 -9.90 9.36
N VAL A 18 -8.71 -9.94 8.80
CA VAL A 18 -9.56 -8.77 8.49
C VAL A 18 -11.00 -9.03 8.94
N GLU A 19 -11.20 -9.93 9.91
CA GLU A 19 -12.52 -10.37 10.35
C GLU A 19 -13.21 -9.34 11.27
N THR A 20 -12.43 -8.48 11.94
CA THR A 20 -12.95 -7.39 12.76
C THR A 20 -12.76 -6.03 12.11
N GLU A 21 -13.57 -5.04 12.47
CA GLU A 21 -13.46 -3.68 11.93
C GLU A 21 -12.09 -3.06 12.24
N VAL A 22 -11.56 -3.32 13.45
CA VAL A 22 -10.24 -2.85 13.89
C VAL A 22 -9.13 -3.49 13.06
N GLU A 23 -9.22 -4.79 12.77
CA GLU A 23 -8.25 -5.51 11.92
C GLU A 23 -8.34 -5.07 10.45
N ALA A 24 -9.55 -4.91 9.91
CA ALA A 24 -9.77 -4.40 8.56
C ALA A 24 -9.20 -2.98 8.41
N LYS A 25 -9.38 -2.14 9.43
CA LYS A 25 -8.78 -0.81 9.51
C LYS A 25 -7.26 -0.88 9.58
N GLY A 26 -6.70 -1.80 10.37
CA GLY A 26 -5.25 -2.02 10.45
C GLY A 26 -4.65 -2.45 9.10
N ALA A 27 -5.29 -3.38 8.40
CA ALA A 27 -4.86 -3.85 7.08
C ALA A 27 -4.90 -2.72 6.02
N ALA A 28 -5.95 -1.88 6.02
CA ALA A 28 -6.02 -0.70 5.17
C ALA A 28 -4.89 0.31 5.47
N HIS A 29 -4.54 0.52 6.74
CA HIS A 29 -3.41 1.37 7.13
C HIS A 29 -2.08 0.81 6.67
N GLN A 30 -1.88 -0.50 6.64
CA GLN A 30 -0.66 -1.09 6.07
C GLN A 30 -0.51 -0.75 4.58
N GLY A 31 -1.61 -0.79 3.81
CA GLY A 31 -1.61 -0.35 2.42
C GLY A 31 -1.33 1.16 2.27
N ALA A 32 -1.90 1.99 3.15
CA ALA A 32 -1.58 3.43 3.18
C ALA A 32 -0.11 3.67 3.51
N GLY A 33 0.44 2.97 4.51
CA GLY A 33 1.85 3.05 4.90
C GLY A 33 2.79 2.62 3.78
N ALA A 34 2.46 1.56 3.05
CA ALA A 34 3.20 1.13 1.87
C ALA A 34 3.22 2.22 0.78
N ALA A 35 2.08 2.86 0.52
CA ALA A 35 1.99 3.98 -0.41
C ALA A 35 2.78 5.22 0.04
N VAL A 36 2.76 5.57 1.34
CA VAL A 36 3.59 6.64 1.91
C VAL A 36 5.07 6.31 1.71
N PHE A 37 5.49 5.07 2.01
CA PHE A 37 6.88 4.66 1.85
C PHE A 37 7.34 4.79 0.39
N VAL A 38 6.53 4.32 -0.57
CA VAL A 38 6.81 4.49 -2.01
C VAL A 38 6.94 5.98 -2.35
N ALA A 39 5.98 6.81 -1.95
CA ALA A 39 6.03 8.25 -2.20
C ALA A 39 7.28 8.92 -1.63
N SER A 40 7.65 8.59 -0.38
CA SER A 40 8.83 9.15 0.29
C SER A 40 10.14 8.73 -0.38
N VAL A 41 10.28 7.45 -0.72
CA VAL A 41 11.47 6.93 -1.41
C VAL A 41 11.59 7.53 -2.80
N THR A 42 10.49 7.58 -3.56
CA THR A 42 10.47 8.19 -4.89
C THR A 42 10.79 9.69 -4.82
N ALA A 43 10.21 10.43 -3.87
CA ALA A 43 10.52 11.84 -3.67
C ALA A 43 12.00 12.06 -3.34
N LEU A 44 12.56 11.26 -2.43
CA LEU A 44 13.97 11.35 -2.05
C LEU A 44 14.89 11.17 -3.27
N PHE A 45 14.72 10.08 -4.02
CA PHE A 45 15.56 9.82 -5.20
C PHE A 45 15.32 10.82 -6.34
N SER A 46 14.10 11.33 -6.50
CA SER A 46 13.80 12.38 -7.47
C SER A 46 14.53 13.69 -7.15
N VAL A 47 14.59 14.07 -5.87
CA VAL A 47 15.33 15.25 -5.41
C VAL A 47 16.83 15.07 -5.67
N LEU A 48 17.39 13.90 -5.36
CA LEU A 48 18.80 13.61 -5.67
C LEU A 48 19.10 13.70 -7.17
N ALA A 49 18.17 13.27 -8.02
CA ALA A 49 18.29 13.37 -9.47
C ALA A 49 18.30 14.83 -9.97
N ILE A 50 17.60 15.76 -9.30
CA ILE A 50 17.66 17.21 -9.60
C ILE A 50 19.08 17.75 -9.37
N PHE A 51 19.77 17.27 -8.34
CA PHE A 51 21.18 17.63 -8.07
C PHE A 51 22.19 16.85 -8.94
N ASN A 52 21.74 16.16 -9.99
CA ASN A 52 22.55 15.32 -10.87
C ASN A 52 23.22 14.10 -10.18
N ILE A 53 22.78 13.75 -8.98
CA ILE A 53 23.26 12.58 -8.24
C ILE A 53 22.36 11.38 -8.60
N ARG A 54 22.75 10.63 -9.64
CA ARG A 54 21.98 9.47 -10.13
C ARG A 54 22.49 8.17 -9.50
N ILE A 55 21.95 7.84 -8.32
CA ILE A 55 22.29 6.59 -7.61
C ILE A 55 21.58 5.39 -8.23
N LEU A 56 20.34 5.58 -8.69
CA LEU A 56 19.52 4.53 -9.27
C LEU A 56 19.04 4.95 -10.68
N PRO A 57 19.17 4.06 -11.68
CA PRO A 57 18.61 4.30 -13.00
C PRO A 57 17.07 4.35 -12.92
N GLY A 58 16.47 5.28 -13.67
CA GLY A 58 15.01 5.45 -13.76
C GLY A 58 14.40 6.57 -12.91
N PHE A 59 15.17 7.21 -12.03
CA PHE A 59 14.71 8.41 -11.30
C PHE A 59 15.02 9.68 -12.08
N SER A 60 14.00 10.50 -12.30
CA SER A 60 14.10 11.79 -12.97
C SER A 60 13.32 12.85 -12.20
N PRO A 61 13.49 14.15 -12.48
CA PRO A 61 12.65 15.18 -11.88
C PRO A 61 11.14 14.98 -12.12
N LEU A 62 10.75 14.25 -13.18
CA LEU A 62 9.35 13.89 -13.45
C LEU A 62 8.80 12.86 -12.44
N SER A 63 9.66 12.07 -11.81
CA SER A 63 9.28 11.09 -10.78
C SER A 63 8.72 11.75 -9.51
N LEU A 64 8.88 13.06 -9.34
CA LEU A 64 8.18 13.84 -8.31
C LEU A 64 6.65 13.84 -8.52
N VAL A 65 6.19 13.76 -9.77
CA VAL A 65 4.76 13.65 -10.09
C VAL A 65 4.21 12.30 -9.61
N ASP A 66 4.94 11.22 -9.85
CA ASP A 66 4.59 9.88 -9.36
C ASP A 66 4.58 9.84 -7.82
N ALA A 67 5.58 10.44 -7.16
CA ALA A 67 5.59 10.57 -5.72
C ALA A 67 4.35 11.30 -5.19
N GLY A 68 3.94 12.39 -5.86
CA GLY A 68 2.71 13.10 -5.57
C GLY A 68 1.46 12.24 -5.75
N LEU A 69 1.40 11.45 -6.83
CA LEU A 69 0.30 10.51 -7.08
C LEU A 69 0.19 9.46 -5.96
N PHE A 70 1.31 8.85 -5.56
CA PHE A 70 1.35 7.88 -4.47
C PHE A 70 1.02 8.51 -3.11
N ALA A 71 1.37 9.77 -2.87
CA ALA A 71 0.95 10.49 -1.67
C ALA A 71 -0.58 10.70 -1.63
N ILE A 72 -1.20 11.04 -2.76
CA ILE A 72 -2.66 11.17 -2.87
C ILE A 72 -3.33 9.79 -2.65
N ILE A 73 -2.78 8.74 -3.25
CA ILE A 73 -3.24 7.36 -3.07
C ILE A 73 -3.16 6.98 -1.59
N ALA A 74 -2.03 7.23 -0.92
CA ALA A 74 -1.85 6.95 0.50
C ALA A 74 -2.92 7.64 1.36
N TRP A 75 -3.14 8.93 1.13
CA TRP A 75 -4.16 9.70 1.84
C TRP A 75 -5.58 9.17 1.60
N ARG A 76 -5.91 8.79 0.37
CA ARG A 76 -7.22 8.24 0.02
C ARG A 76 -7.45 6.83 0.53
N VAL A 77 -6.40 6.00 0.59
CA VAL A 77 -6.43 4.67 1.22
C VAL A 77 -6.57 4.79 2.73
N TYR A 78 -5.90 5.76 3.36
CA TYR A 78 -6.09 6.11 4.77
C TYR A 78 -7.55 6.49 5.07
N ARG A 79 -8.23 7.12 4.10
CA ARG A 79 -9.67 7.44 4.16
C ARG A 79 -10.59 6.25 3.79
N MET A 80 -10.09 5.01 3.84
CA MET A 80 -10.84 3.75 3.59
C MET A 80 -11.45 3.58 2.20
N SER A 81 -10.91 4.26 1.17
CA SER A 81 -11.51 4.16 -0.16
C SER A 81 -11.00 2.95 -0.96
N ARG A 82 -11.90 2.00 -1.22
CA ARG A 82 -11.63 0.80 -2.04
C ARG A 82 -11.09 1.09 -3.44
N ALA A 83 -11.67 2.07 -4.14
CA ALA A 83 -11.23 2.42 -5.49
C ALA A 83 -9.76 2.88 -5.50
N TRP A 84 -9.35 3.64 -4.48
CA TRP A 84 -7.99 4.16 -4.38
C TRP A 84 -6.99 3.10 -3.92
N ALA A 85 -7.42 2.11 -3.12
CA ALA A 85 -6.57 0.96 -2.78
C ALA A 85 -6.25 0.13 -4.03
N LEU A 86 -7.24 -0.08 -4.92
CA LEU A 86 -7.02 -0.75 -6.20
C LEU A 86 -6.14 0.07 -7.14
N VAL A 87 -6.38 1.39 -7.25
CA VAL A 87 -5.54 2.29 -8.04
C VAL A 87 -4.10 2.28 -7.54
N GLY A 88 -3.87 2.26 -6.22
CA GLY A 88 -2.53 2.16 -5.64
C GLY A 88 -1.83 0.86 -5.97
N LEU A 89 -2.53 -0.26 -5.86
CA LEU A 89 -1.99 -1.58 -6.22
C LEU A 89 -1.64 -1.63 -7.72
N LEU A 90 -2.56 -1.21 -8.59
CA LEU A 90 -2.36 -1.21 -10.04
C LEU A 90 -1.25 -0.26 -10.47
N GLY A 91 -1.21 0.95 -9.90
CA GLY A 91 -0.15 1.92 -10.13
C GLY A 91 1.22 1.36 -9.76
N TYR A 92 1.33 0.75 -8.57
CA TYR A 92 2.59 0.16 -8.11
C TYR A 92 3.06 -0.99 -9.01
N VAL A 93 2.16 -1.89 -9.41
CA VAL A 93 2.47 -2.98 -10.33
C VAL A 93 2.86 -2.44 -11.71
N GLY A 94 2.17 -1.42 -12.21
CA GLY A 94 2.46 -0.76 -13.48
C GLY A 94 3.85 -0.12 -13.50
N GLU A 95 4.21 0.64 -12.48
CA GLU A 95 5.55 1.21 -12.34
C GLU A 95 6.63 0.14 -12.27
N ARG A 96 6.38 -0.95 -11.52
CA ARG A 96 7.36 -2.04 -11.43
C ARG A 96 7.54 -2.77 -12.75
N ALA A 97 6.46 -3.04 -13.48
CA ALA A 97 6.53 -3.61 -14.81
C ALA A 97 7.28 -2.69 -15.79
N TYR A 98 6.98 -1.39 -15.79
CA TYR A 98 7.66 -0.41 -16.63
C TYR A 98 9.15 -0.30 -16.28
N SER A 99 9.50 -0.26 -15.00
CA SER A 99 10.88 -0.19 -14.53
C SER A 99 11.68 -1.41 -14.97
N ILE A 100 11.11 -2.62 -14.84
CA ILE A 100 11.73 -3.87 -15.31
C ILE A 100 11.88 -3.87 -16.84
N TYR A 101 10.88 -3.41 -17.58
CA TYR A 101 10.93 -3.35 -19.04
C TYR A 101 12.00 -2.36 -19.55
N ALA A 102 12.07 -1.17 -18.96
CA ALA A 102 12.94 -0.10 -19.43
C ALA A 102 14.40 -0.22 -18.94
N HIS A 103 14.63 -0.82 -17.75
CA HIS A 103 15.96 -0.83 -17.11
C HIS A 103 16.46 -2.24 -16.78
N GLY A 104 15.62 -3.27 -16.92
CA GLY A 104 15.96 -4.66 -16.59
C GLY A 104 15.71 -5.03 -15.12
N ALA A 105 15.39 -6.30 -14.87
CA ALA A 105 15.08 -6.84 -13.54
C ALA A 105 16.27 -6.79 -12.55
N ALA A 106 17.51 -6.80 -13.06
CA ALA A 106 18.73 -6.73 -12.25
C ALA A 106 19.07 -5.30 -11.80
N ALA A 107 18.65 -4.29 -12.55
CA ALA A 107 18.86 -2.87 -12.21
C ALA A 107 17.81 -2.34 -11.22
N THR A 108 16.70 -3.06 -11.05
CA THR A 108 15.66 -2.74 -10.07
C THR A 108 16.12 -3.17 -8.68
N ALA A 109 16.96 -2.33 -8.07
CA ALA A 109 17.39 -2.50 -6.68
C ALA A 109 16.18 -2.68 -5.76
N GLY A 110 16.25 -3.68 -4.86
CA GLY A 110 15.25 -3.90 -3.82
C GLY A 110 14.01 -4.70 -4.24
N TRP A 111 14.16 -5.75 -5.05
CA TRP A 111 13.06 -6.67 -5.39
C TRP A 111 12.33 -7.23 -4.15
N VAL A 112 13.08 -7.57 -3.08
CA VAL A 112 12.52 -8.02 -1.79
C VAL A 112 11.61 -6.96 -1.17
N VAL A 113 12.11 -5.71 -1.07
CA VAL A 113 11.32 -4.56 -0.58
C VAL A 113 10.10 -4.37 -1.47
N GLY A 114 10.26 -4.56 -2.78
CA GLY A 114 9.19 -4.42 -3.73
C GLY A 114 8.07 -5.44 -3.55
N VAL A 115 8.40 -6.68 -3.19
CA VAL A 115 7.43 -7.73 -2.83
C VAL A 115 6.74 -7.39 -1.52
N ILE A 116 7.46 -6.90 -0.51
CA ILE A 116 6.87 -6.50 0.78
C ILE A 116 5.84 -5.37 0.58
N ILE A 117 6.18 -4.36 -0.23
CA ILE A 117 5.26 -3.26 -0.57
C ILE A 117 4.03 -3.80 -1.31
N LEU A 118 4.21 -4.71 -2.27
CA LEU A 118 3.11 -5.35 -2.98
C LEU A 118 2.16 -6.06 -2.01
N LEU A 119 2.70 -6.84 -1.07
CA LEU A 119 1.91 -7.50 -0.03
C LEU A 119 1.16 -6.49 0.84
N GLY A 120 1.79 -5.35 1.18
CA GLY A 120 1.14 -4.23 1.87
C GLY A 120 -0.05 -3.66 1.09
N PHE A 121 0.08 -3.42 -0.21
CA PHE A 121 -1.03 -2.96 -1.06
C PHE A 121 -2.16 -4.00 -1.15
N VAL A 122 -1.82 -5.28 -1.36
CA VAL A 122 -2.81 -6.36 -1.39
C VAL A 122 -3.57 -6.43 -0.05
N ASN A 123 -2.87 -6.28 1.06
CA ASN A 123 -3.50 -6.24 2.37
C ASN A 123 -4.38 -5.00 2.55
N GLY A 124 -3.94 -3.85 2.04
CA GLY A 124 -4.73 -2.61 2.02
C GLY A 124 -6.05 -2.75 1.26
N VAL A 125 -6.00 -3.37 0.08
CA VAL A 125 -7.20 -3.69 -0.71
C VAL A 125 -8.12 -4.60 0.11
N ARG A 126 -7.61 -5.70 0.67
CA ARG A 126 -8.41 -6.61 1.49
C ARG A 126 -9.05 -5.93 2.71
N GLY A 127 -8.29 -5.09 3.41
CA GLY A 127 -8.77 -4.33 4.56
C GLY A 127 -9.91 -3.36 4.21
N THR A 128 -9.76 -2.59 3.13
CA THR A 128 -10.82 -1.64 2.69
C THR A 128 -12.09 -2.35 2.21
N PHE A 129 -11.98 -3.57 1.66
CA PHE A 129 -13.14 -4.38 1.29
C PHE A 129 -13.84 -5.02 2.49
N ALA A 130 -13.08 -5.53 3.46
CA ALA A 130 -13.64 -6.07 4.71
C ALA A 130 -14.34 -4.97 5.53
N TYR A 131 -13.71 -3.79 5.64
CA TYR A 131 -14.27 -2.66 6.38
C TYR A 131 -15.66 -2.27 5.87
N ARG A 132 -15.88 -2.13 4.54
CA ARG A 132 -17.23 -1.79 4.05
C ARG A 132 -18.27 -2.90 4.27
N LYS A 133 -17.87 -4.17 4.23
CA LYS A 133 -18.80 -5.27 4.54
C LYS A 133 -19.25 -5.20 6.00
N LEU A 134 -18.33 -4.90 6.92
CA LEU A 134 -18.60 -4.79 8.35
C LEU A 134 -19.36 -3.49 8.70
N SER A 135 -19.05 -2.38 8.03
CA SER A 135 -19.74 -1.09 8.23
C SER A 135 -21.06 -0.97 7.45
N ALA A 136 -21.52 -2.01 6.76
CA ALA A 136 -22.82 -2.00 6.11
C ALA A 136 -23.93 -2.20 7.18
N PRO A 137 -24.94 -1.30 7.24
CA PRO A 137 -26.04 -1.39 8.20
C PRO A 137 -26.85 -2.67 7.92
N GLY A 138 -26.60 -3.72 8.69
CA GLY A 138 -27.22 -5.04 8.54
C GLY A 138 -26.44 -6.21 9.15
N SER A 139 -25.15 -6.03 9.51
CA SER A 139 -24.30 -7.13 10.00
C SER A 139 -24.36 -7.39 11.52
N VAL A 140 -25.25 -6.72 12.27
CA VAL A 140 -25.38 -6.91 13.74
C VAL A 140 -26.74 -7.51 14.14
N ALA A 141 -27.42 -8.19 13.22
CA ALA A 141 -28.66 -8.90 13.54
C ALA A 141 -28.71 -10.25 12.83
N VAL A 142 -28.00 -11.25 13.35
CA VAL A 142 -28.48 -12.63 13.58
C VAL A 142 -27.63 -13.24 14.70
#